data_AF-A0A0H3LZ65-F1
#
_entry.id   AF-A0A0H3LZ65-F1
#
_cell.length_a   1.000
_cell.length_b   1.000
_cell.length_c   1.000
_cell.angle_alpha   90.00
_cell.angle_beta   90.00
_cell.angle_gamma   90.00
#
_symmetry.space_group_name_H-M   'P 1'
#
loop_
_entity.id
_entity.type
_entity.pdbx_description
1 polymer ?
#
loop_
_entity_poly.entity_id
_entity_poly.type
_entity_poly.pdbx_seq_one_letter_code
_entity_poly.pdbx_strand_id
1 'polypeptide(L)'
;MYFYSIIIKFFLTYGVLHMNKVYSKLLLGILVALCIAAIAAYLKLQTQGYNYSALGIALIISLSVLCVGIVGLVVHIAFLSQGFSVKSTKDQDIEDIQDKVSVFLPVSEENLNNINSEYNITDITCSLVPSTSKINTLNITQTLGITSKKKLEVPLDTSQNVKILHGSQYTELNKSGSGICIVTDANKRTVLQEFNKMTLAKVRYPIIKQNGSISLVCKGIKIFPHKTHAVLSKDDISFFQRNFENILKSQIDIVDDRSGTLHNRTLYDIILEHILTENSVDKLINGNWNYCDQAKLLYAFFSIFNFRGTNNSKLSQLGTQVINFVKQNGEYTNEYFTKQAFNLVAKYYIRLDSQFSMYNRLYNNPFISPSGRRLSDTLRSKMKLNSTFRLICAIAIQDTKLPINNNTNEFLSNLLKQENYENAITKASKIVGTSKAARYFSHVAKCEDSELSNVLSELLSGYSSFSSAQLISAARSYIVNFCKEHALIYFDIYRTIDMGNIDKIILHNPNQEIDNVLSDPNLVSQNAETKSKMHNQ
;
A
#
# COMPACT_ATOMS: atom_id res chain seq x y z
N MET A 1 62.30 11.90 8.86
CA MET A 1 60.94 12.18 9.39
C MET A 1 60.08 13.03 8.45
N TYR A 2 60.59 14.14 7.90
CA TYR A 2 59.84 15.02 6.96
C TYR A 2 59.37 14.33 5.65
N PHE A 3 60.18 13.45 5.07
CA PHE A 3 59.85 12.77 3.80
C PHE A 3 58.66 11.80 3.93
N TYR A 4 58.53 11.12 5.08
CA TYR A 4 57.40 10.23 5.36
C TYR A 4 56.09 11.00 5.57
N SER A 5 56.15 12.19 6.17
CA SER A 5 54.96 13.04 6.37
C SER A 5 54.39 13.55 5.05
N ILE A 6 55.24 13.87 4.07
CA ILE A 6 54.83 14.36 2.75
C ILE A 6 54.20 13.25 1.90
N ILE A 7 54.75 12.04 1.90
CA ILE A 7 54.20 10.90 1.14
C ILE A 7 52.83 10.46 1.71
N ILE A 8 52.70 10.45 3.04
CA ILE A 8 51.42 10.17 3.71
C ILE A 8 50.39 11.25 3.39
N LYS A 9 50.77 12.53 3.42
CA LYS A 9 49.89 13.63 2.98
C LYS A 9 49.51 13.52 1.50
N PHE A 10 50.44 13.17 0.61
CA PHE A 10 50.16 13.08 -0.82
C PHE A 10 49.14 11.95 -1.13
N PHE A 11 49.29 10.77 -0.50
CA PHE A 11 48.34 9.66 -0.65
C PHE A 11 46.98 9.95 -0.01
N LEU A 12 46.95 10.59 1.15
CA LEU A 12 45.71 10.94 1.84
C LEU A 12 44.96 12.10 1.15
N THR A 13 45.65 13.07 0.56
CA THR A 13 45.02 14.30 0.05
C THR A 13 44.64 14.24 -1.44
N TYR A 14 45.36 13.49 -2.29
CA TYR A 14 45.19 13.61 -3.75
C TYR A 14 44.74 12.35 -4.52
N GLY A 15 44.84 11.14 -3.95
CA GLY A 15 44.57 9.91 -4.73
C GLY A 15 43.47 8.99 -4.19
N VAL A 16 43.34 8.88 -2.88
CA VAL A 16 42.54 7.80 -2.25
C VAL A 16 41.11 8.22 -1.92
N LEU A 17 40.83 9.51 -1.74
CA LEU A 17 39.53 10.00 -1.24
C LEU A 17 38.36 9.91 -2.23
N HIS A 18 38.59 9.64 -3.52
CA HIS A 18 37.55 9.60 -4.56
C HIS A 18 37.24 8.20 -5.14
N MET A 19 37.89 7.13 -4.65
CA MET A 19 37.73 5.78 -5.22
C MET A 19 36.58 5.00 -4.55
N ASN A 20 35.74 4.34 -5.36
CA ASN A 20 34.69 3.45 -4.84
C ASN A 20 35.27 2.14 -4.28
N LYS A 21 34.50 1.45 -3.44
CA LYS A 21 34.87 0.21 -2.71
C LYS A 21 35.46 -0.91 -3.60
N VAL A 22 35.01 -1.05 -4.84
CA VAL A 22 35.50 -2.05 -5.80
C VAL A 22 36.90 -1.69 -6.29
N TYR A 23 37.11 -0.43 -6.67
CA TYR A 23 38.41 0.05 -7.13
C TYR A 23 39.47 0.03 -6.02
N SER A 24 39.10 0.38 -4.79
CA SER A 24 40.02 0.31 -3.64
C SER A 24 40.46 -1.13 -3.34
N LYS A 25 39.54 -2.11 -3.44
CA LYS A 25 39.89 -3.54 -3.28
C LYS A 25 40.82 -4.04 -4.39
N LEU A 26 40.57 -3.62 -5.63
CA LEU A 26 41.41 -4.00 -6.77
C LEU A 26 42.82 -3.41 -6.64
N LEU A 27 42.93 -2.15 -6.23
CA LEU A 27 44.20 -1.48 -5.95
C LEU A 27 44.96 -2.17 -4.79
N LEU A 28 44.26 -2.62 -3.74
CA LEU A 28 44.87 -3.42 -2.67
C LEU A 28 45.51 -4.69 -3.22
N GLY A 29 44.79 -5.41 -4.09
CA GLY A 29 45.28 -6.63 -4.73
C GLY A 29 46.56 -6.38 -5.56
N ILE A 30 46.58 -5.30 -6.34
CA ILE A 30 47.76 -4.91 -7.13
C ILE A 30 48.95 -4.58 -6.22
N LEU A 31 48.75 -3.78 -5.16
CA LEU A 31 49.81 -3.40 -4.23
C LEU A 31 50.39 -4.60 -3.48
N VAL A 32 49.54 -5.53 -3.05
CA VAL A 32 49.99 -6.78 -2.40
C VAL A 32 50.81 -7.64 -3.36
N ALA A 33 50.37 -7.78 -4.62
CA ALA A 33 51.12 -8.53 -5.64
C ALA A 33 52.49 -7.90 -5.91
N LEU A 34 52.56 -6.56 -6.03
CA LEU A 34 53.81 -5.83 -6.19
C LEU A 34 54.73 -5.99 -4.96
N CYS A 35 54.16 -6.00 -3.75
CA CYS A 35 54.91 -6.19 -2.52
C CYS A 35 55.53 -7.60 -2.46
N ILE A 36 54.78 -8.64 -2.83
CA ILE A 36 55.29 -10.02 -2.91
C ILE A 36 56.43 -10.12 -3.94
N ALA A 37 56.25 -9.51 -5.11
CA ALA A 37 57.29 -9.50 -6.14
C ALA A 37 58.58 -8.79 -5.67
N ALA A 38 58.43 -7.67 -4.96
CA ALA A 38 59.56 -6.93 -4.39
C ALA A 38 60.28 -7.72 -3.28
N ILE A 39 59.55 -8.44 -2.42
CA ILE A 39 60.14 -9.34 -1.41
C ILE A 39 60.91 -10.47 -2.09
N ALA A 40 60.34 -11.12 -3.10
CA ALA A 40 60.99 -12.20 -3.84
C ALA A 40 62.28 -11.72 -4.54
N ALA A 41 62.25 -10.53 -5.15
CA ALA A 41 63.41 -9.89 -5.76
C ALA A 41 64.49 -9.59 -4.70
N TYR A 42 64.11 -9.03 -3.55
CA TYR A 42 65.02 -8.77 -2.45
C TYR A 42 65.70 -10.04 -1.92
N LEU A 43 64.94 -11.11 -1.66
CA LEU A 43 65.48 -12.38 -1.20
C LEU A 43 66.44 -13.01 -2.22
N LYS A 44 66.13 -12.91 -3.51
CA LYS A 44 67.01 -13.40 -4.59
C LYS A 44 68.32 -12.62 -4.71
N LEU A 45 68.29 -11.31 -4.46
CA LEU A 45 69.48 -10.47 -4.40
C LEU A 45 70.34 -10.78 -3.15
N GLN A 46 69.69 -11.09 -2.04
CA GLN A 46 70.36 -11.44 -0.78
C GLN A 46 71.10 -12.79 -0.88
N THR A 47 70.50 -13.78 -1.54
CA THR A 47 71.13 -15.11 -1.76
C THR A 47 72.31 -15.06 -2.73
N GLN A 48 72.40 -14.02 -3.56
CA GLN A 48 73.51 -13.80 -4.49
C GLN A 48 74.67 -12.98 -3.89
N GLY A 49 74.63 -12.62 -2.60
CA GLY A 49 75.72 -11.95 -1.89
C GLY A 49 75.83 -10.43 -2.11
N TYR A 50 74.86 -9.82 -2.79
CA TYR A 50 74.86 -8.37 -3.10
C TYR A 50 74.22 -7.52 -1.99
N ASN A 51 74.58 -7.77 -0.73
CA ASN A 51 73.93 -7.19 0.45
C ASN A 51 74.02 -5.65 0.56
N TYR A 52 74.87 -4.98 -0.23
CA TYR A 52 75.11 -3.52 -0.14
C TYR A 52 75.21 -2.80 -1.50
N SER A 53 74.51 -3.28 -2.52
CA SER A 53 74.37 -2.52 -3.78
C SER A 53 73.30 -1.41 -3.64
N ALA A 54 73.45 -0.31 -4.38
CA ALA A 54 72.44 0.77 -4.43
C ALA A 54 71.02 0.24 -4.78
N LEU A 55 70.97 -0.87 -5.53
CA LEU A 55 69.75 -1.57 -5.92
C LEU A 55 69.04 -2.24 -4.73
N GLY A 56 69.79 -2.79 -3.77
CA GLY A 56 69.24 -3.35 -2.53
C GLY A 56 68.63 -2.27 -1.62
N ILE A 57 69.30 -1.11 -1.50
CA ILE A 57 68.79 0.04 -0.75
C ILE A 57 67.50 0.59 -1.40
N ALA A 58 67.48 0.72 -2.73
CA ALA A 58 66.29 1.15 -3.46
C ALA A 58 65.11 0.18 -3.27
N LEU A 59 65.37 -1.13 -3.23
CA LEU A 59 64.36 -2.15 -2.95
C LEU A 59 63.79 -2.02 -1.53
N ILE A 60 64.62 -1.84 -0.50
CA ILE A 60 64.16 -1.63 0.88
C ILE A 60 63.27 -0.38 0.99
N ILE A 61 63.66 0.71 0.33
CA ILE A 61 62.87 1.95 0.31
C ILE A 61 61.53 1.70 -0.40
N SER A 62 61.54 1.02 -1.56
CA SER A 62 60.32 0.70 -2.29
C SER A 62 59.37 -0.21 -1.50
N LEU A 63 59.91 -1.19 -0.76
CA LEU A 63 59.15 -2.06 0.13
C LEU A 63 58.49 -1.26 1.26
N SER A 64 59.24 -0.33 1.84
CA SER A 64 58.76 0.54 2.90
C SER A 64 57.60 1.43 2.42
N VAL A 65 57.71 1.99 1.22
CA VAL A 65 56.64 2.80 0.60
C VAL A 65 55.42 1.94 0.27
N LEU A 66 55.61 0.74 -0.27
CA LEU A 66 54.50 -0.20 -0.56
C LEU A 66 53.78 -0.62 0.73
N CYS A 67 54.51 -0.96 1.79
CA CYS A 67 53.92 -1.32 3.08
C CYS A 67 53.09 -0.17 3.68
N VAL A 68 53.62 1.06 3.66
CA VAL A 68 52.87 2.24 4.13
C VAL A 68 51.62 2.47 3.27
N GLY A 69 51.73 2.31 1.95
CA GLY A 69 50.61 2.41 1.02
C GLY A 69 49.52 1.36 1.29
N ILE A 70 49.91 0.11 1.51
CA ILE A 70 49.00 -1.00 1.86
C ILE A 70 48.30 -0.71 3.19
N VAL A 71 49.04 -0.31 4.22
CA VAL A 71 48.43 0.03 5.54
C VAL A 71 47.44 1.18 5.39
N GLY A 72 47.81 2.24 4.68
CA GLY A 72 46.91 3.37 4.41
C GLY A 72 45.66 2.96 3.65
N LEU A 73 45.80 2.08 2.65
CA LEU A 73 44.67 1.59 1.86
C LEU A 73 43.77 0.62 2.65
N VAL A 74 44.35 -0.24 3.50
CA VAL A 74 43.60 -1.12 4.42
C VAL A 74 42.79 -0.28 5.40
N VAL A 75 43.40 0.76 5.96
CA VAL A 75 42.72 1.72 6.84
C VAL A 75 41.59 2.43 6.07
N HIS A 76 41.83 2.88 4.85
CA HIS A 76 40.81 3.49 4.00
C HIS A 76 39.66 2.52 3.63
N ILE A 77 39.97 1.26 3.31
CA ILE A 77 38.96 0.22 3.06
C ILE A 77 38.19 -0.11 4.33
N ALA A 78 38.85 -0.13 5.49
CA ALA A 78 38.19 -0.29 6.78
C ALA A 78 37.21 0.86 7.02
N PHE A 79 37.62 2.10 6.76
CA PHE A 79 36.75 3.28 6.80
C PHE A 79 35.58 3.19 5.80
N LEU A 80 35.81 2.84 4.54
CA LEU A 80 34.74 2.63 3.54
C LEU A 80 33.82 1.44 3.89
N SER A 81 34.34 0.41 4.55
CA SER A 81 33.56 -0.76 4.98
C SER A 81 32.67 -0.48 6.18
N GLN A 82 32.97 0.59 6.93
CA GLN A 82 32.21 1.01 8.11
C GLN A 82 31.02 1.94 7.77
N GLY A 83 30.92 2.44 6.53
CA GLY A 83 29.77 3.22 6.04
C GLY A 83 29.49 4.46 6.89
N PHE A 84 30.05 5.62 6.53
CA PHE A 84 29.86 6.84 7.32
C PHE A 84 28.71 7.70 6.81
N SER A 85 27.74 8.01 7.69
CA SER A 85 27.47 9.38 8.16
C SER A 85 26.29 9.44 9.14
N VAL A 86 26.56 9.96 10.34
CA VAL A 86 25.63 10.79 11.13
C VAL A 86 26.10 12.24 11.03
N LYS A 87 25.22 13.18 10.71
CA LYS A 87 25.50 14.61 10.97
C LYS A 87 24.38 15.25 11.78
N SER A 88 24.79 15.86 12.88
CA SER A 88 24.03 16.82 13.69
C SER A 88 23.66 18.02 12.83
N THR A 89 22.41 18.46 12.88
CA THR A 89 21.93 19.70 12.26
C THR A 89 22.49 20.90 13.01
N LYS A 90 23.65 21.37 12.55
CA LYS A 90 23.95 22.81 12.48
C LYS A 90 24.44 23.11 11.07
N ASP A 91 23.68 23.95 10.38
CA ASP A 91 24.05 24.73 9.18
C ASP A 91 24.80 23.98 8.08
N GLN A 92 24.10 23.09 7.38
CA GLN A 92 24.37 22.93 5.96
C GLN A 92 23.03 22.92 5.24
N ASP A 93 22.79 23.97 4.47
CA ASP A 93 21.69 24.08 3.55
C ASP A 93 21.51 22.75 2.81
N ILE A 94 20.29 22.24 2.87
CA ILE A 94 19.80 21.04 2.21
C ILE A 94 19.69 21.36 0.71
N GLU A 95 20.79 21.82 0.09
CA GLU A 95 20.75 22.51 -1.20
C GLU A 95 20.82 21.57 -2.41
N ASP A 96 20.99 20.26 -2.21
CA ASP A 96 21.20 19.32 -3.31
C ASP A 96 20.32 18.05 -3.22
N ILE A 97 19.01 18.26 -2.98
CA ILE A 97 18.03 17.19 -2.77
C ILE A 97 16.82 17.35 -3.71
N GLN A 98 17.01 17.61 -5.01
CA GLN A 98 15.85 17.51 -5.92
C GLN A 98 15.48 16.05 -6.28
N ASP A 99 16.46 15.15 -6.23
CA ASP A 99 16.30 13.74 -6.66
C ASP A 99 16.44 12.68 -5.56
N LYS A 100 16.79 13.06 -4.32
CA LYS A 100 16.97 12.06 -3.25
C LYS A 100 15.65 11.59 -2.67
N VAL A 101 15.62 10.31 -2.30
CA VAL A 101 14.53 9.67 -1.56
C VAL A 101 14.99 9.43 -0.14
N SER A 102 14.10 9.64 0.82
CA SER A 102 14.44 9.45 2.23
C SER A 102 13.31 8.84 3.01
N VAL A 103 13.67 8.15 4.09
CA VAL A 103 12.73 7.45 4.96
C VAL A 103 12.83 8.08 6.33
N PHE A 104 11.74 8.71 6.78
CA PHE A 104 11.63 9.21 8.14
C PHE A 104 11.02 8.16 9.05
N LEU A 105 11.79 7.76 10.06
CA LEU A 105 11.42 6.83 11.11
C LEU A 105 11.17 7.62 12.40
N PRO A 106 9.92 7.71 12.89
CA PRO A 106 9.62 8.46 14.10
C PRO A 106 10.16 7.74 15.33
N VAL A 107 10.83 8.49 16.20
CA VAL A 107 11.48 7.99 17.43
C VAL A 107 11.26 9.02 18.52
N SER A 108 10.91 8.59 19.74
CA SER A 108 10.73 9.52 20.85
C SER A 108 12.03 10.29 21.15
N GLU A 109 11.90 11.53 21.62
CA GLU A 109 13.05 12.40 21.92
C GLU A 109 14.01 11.77 22.95
N GLU A 110 13.48 11.10 23.97
CA GLU A 110 14.27 10.35 24.96
C GLU A 110 15.17 9.30 24.30
N ASN A 111 14.62 8.51 23.38
CA ASN A 111 15.37 7.46 22.69
C ASN A 111 16.33 8.04 21.66
N LEU A 112 15.98 9.16 21.03
CA LEU A 112 16.88 9.87 20.13
C LEU A 112 18.08 10.43 20.88
N ASN A 113 17.89 11.00 22.07
CA ASN A 113 18.94 11.54 22.93
C ASN A 113 19.91 10.46 23.43
N ASN A 114 19.47 9.21 23.53
CA ASN A 114 20.34 8.07 23.85
C ASN A 114 21.32 7.71 22.72
N ILE A 115 21.07 8.19 21.49
CA ILE A 115 21.97 8.02 20.35
C ILE A 115 23.00 9.16 20.40
N ASN A 116 24.19 8.87 20.94
CA ASN A 116 25.26 9.87 20.93
C ASN A 116 25.73 10.10 19.48
N SER A 117 25.55 11.33 18.99
CA SER A 117 25.91 11.77 17.63
C SER A 117 27.42 11.91 17.39
N GLU A 118 28.25 11.90 18.44
CA GLU A 118 29.71 11.89 18.33
C GLU A 118 30.25 10.56 17.78
N TYR A 119 29.45 9.50 17.87
CA TYR A 119 29.83 8.17 17.40
C TYR A 119 29.14 7.79 16.10
N ASN A 120 29.90 7.11 15.23
CA ASN A 120 29.41 6.74 13.91
C ASN A 120 28.45 5.55 13.99
N ILE A 121 27.25 5.70 13.44
CA ILE A 121 26.34 4.58 13.21
C ILE A 121 26.88 3.77 12.03
N THR A 122 27.23 2.51 12.29
CA THR A 122 27.79 1.58 11.31
C THR A 122 26.81 0.53 10.82
N ASP A 123 25.72 0.32 11.54
CA ASP A 123 24.66 -0.60 11.15
C ASP A 123 23.33 -0.19 11.78
N ILE A 124 22.24 -0.35 11.05
CA ILE A 124 20.89 -0.25 11.57
C ILE A 124 20.18 -1.54 11.16
N THR A 125 19.55 -2.23 12.09
CA THR A 125 18.68 -3.37 11.77
C THR A 125 17.33 -3.19 12.45
N CYS A 126 16.27 -3.76 11.87
CA CYS A 126 14.94 -3.72 12.47
C CYS A 126 14.59 -5.13 12.95
N SER A 127 14.31 -5.27 14.25
CA SER A 127 13.75 -6.50 14.82
C SER A 127 12.27 -6.31 15.09
N LEU A 128 11.45 -7.23 14.58
CA LEU A 128 10.04 -7.34 14.96
C LEU A 128 9.99 -8.05 16.30
N VAL A 129 9.47 -7.40 17.35
CA VAL A 129 9.21 -8.10 18.62
C VAL A 129 7.95 -8.94 18.44
N PRO A 130 8.04 -10.29 18.50
CA PRO A 130 6.89 -11.17 18.34
C PRO A 130 6.17 -11.28 19.68
N SER A 131 5.52 -10.21 20.11
CA SER A 131 4.55 -10.25 21.19
C SER A 131 3.49 -9.17 20.96
N THR A 132 2.34 -9.33 21.61
CA THR A 132 1.04 -8.68 21.36
C THR A 132 0.99 -7.15 21.44
N SER A 133 2.13 -6.47 21.49
CA SER A 133 2.27 -5.01 21.38
C SER A 133 3.30 -4.68 20.29
N LYS A 134 2.84 -3.98 19.25
CA LYS A 134 3.51 -3.76 17.95
C LYS A 134 4.70 -2.79 18.02
N ILE A 135 5.65 -3.00 18.92
CA ILE A 135 6.84 -2.15 18.98
C ILE A 135 7.89 -2.74 18.05
N ASN A 136 8.09 -2.07 16.91
CA ASN A 136 9.24 -2.33 16.06
C ASN A 136 10.46 -1.68 16.72
N THR A 137 11.55 -2.43 16.90
CA THR A 137 12.78 -1.92 17.51
C THR A 137 13.87 -1.76 16.46
N LEU A 138 14.43 -0.57 16.37
CA LEU A 138 15.65 -0.30 15.62
C LEU A 138 16.86 -0.62 16.47
N ASN A 139 17.69 -1.53 15.99
CA ASN A 139 18.98 -1.85 16.55
C ASN A 139 20.05 -1.02 15.84
N ILE A 140 20.62 -0.06 16.54
CA ILE A 140 21.63 0.85 16.02
C ILE A 140 22.99 0.42 16.55
N THR A 141 23.91 0.04 15.67
CA THR A 141 25.29 -0.28 16.03
C THR A 141 26.17 0.93 15.80
N GLN A 142 26.75 1.44 16.88
CA GLN A 142 27.68 2.56 16.87
C GLN A 142 29.12 2.06 17.05
N THR A 143 30.07 2.73 16.39
CA THR A 143 31.50 2.47 16.56
C THR A 143 32.10 3.57 17.45
N LEU A 144 32.68 3.15 18.59
CA LEU A 144 33.28 4.01 19.63
C LEU A 144 34.81 4.17 19.45
N GLY A 145 35.33 3.96 18.24
CA GLY A 145 36.77 3.98 17.95
C GLY A 145 37.20 2.88 16.97
N ILE A 146 38.45 2.41 17.04
CA ILE A 146 39.00 1.47 16.05
C ILE A 146 38.40 0.05 16.17
N THR A 147 37.94 -0.36 17.37
CA THR A 147 37.49 -1.74 17.63
C THR A 147 36.23 -1.87 18.49
N SER A 148 35.86 -0.86 19.27
CA SER A 148 34.72 -0.94 20.18
C SER A 148 33.41 -0.64 19.45
N LYS A 149 32.44 -1.55 19.55
CA LYS A 149 31.09 -1.39 19.03
C LYS A 149 30.08 -1.40 20.17
N LYS A 150 29.13 -0.48 20.14
CA LYS A 150 27.98 -0.43 21.04
C LYS A 150 26.71 -0.67 20.24
N LYS A 151 25.87 -1.61 20.68
CA LYS A 151 24.55 -1.83 20.11
C LYS A 151 23.51 -1.14 21.00
N LEU A 152 22.65 -0.34 20.40
CA LEU A 152 21.53 0.35 21.04
C LEU A 152 20.23 -0.20 20.48
N GLU A 153 19.26 -0.42 21.35
CA GLU A 153 17.91 -0.83 20.95
C GLU A 153 16.97 0.36 21.14
N VAL A 154 16.39 0.84 20.06
CA VAL A 154 15.58 2.06 20.00
C VAL A 154 14.17 1.71 19.53
N PRO A 155 13.15 1.79 20.39
CA PRO A 155 11.78 1.52 19.99
C PRO A 155 11.25 2.63 19.07
N LEU A 156 10.54 2.25 18.00
CA LEU A 156 9.88 3.20 17.12
C LEU A 156 8.62 3.77 17.80
N ASP A 157 8.37 5.07 17.59
CA ASP A 157 7.12 5.69 18.02
C ASP A 157 5.98 5.21 17.13
N THR A 158 5.12 4.37 17.70
CA THR A 158 3.99 3.77 16.97
C THR A 158 2.80 4.72 16.80
N SER A 159 2.78 5.85 17.50
CA SER A 159 1.74 6.88 17.34
C SER A 159 1.88 7.64 16.01
N GLN A 160 3.12 7.72 15.51
CA GLN A 160 3.45 8.35 14.25
C GLN A 160 3.76 7.30 13.18
N ASN A 161 3.40 7.58 11.92
CA ASN A 161 3.68 6.65 10.82
C ASN A 161 5.05 6.96 10.21
N VAL A 162 5.77 5.91 9.79
CA VAL A 162 6.95 6.02 8.92
C VAL A 162 6.56 6.72 7.62
N LYS A 163 7.35 7.72 7.20
CA LYS A 163 7.10 8.50 5.98
C LYS A 163 8.20 8.29 4.96
N ILE A 164 7.82 8.32 3.69
CA ILE A 164 8.78 8.45 2.57
C ILE A 164 8.76 9.92 2.17
N LEU A 165 9.94 10.54 2.15
CA LEU A 165 10.15 11.94 1.82
C LEU A 165 10.84 12.05 0.47
N HIS A 166 10.37 12.98 -0.35
CA HIS A 166 10.91 13.27 -1.66
C HIS A 166 11.31 14.74 -1.76
N GLY A 167 12.60 14.99 -1.99
CA GLY A 167 13.16 16.32 -2.22
C GLY A 167 12.63 17.47 -1.34
N SER A 168 11.77 18.34 -1.87
CA SER A 168 11.25 19.51 -1.15
C SER A 168 10.35 19.19 0.06
N GLN A 169 9.93 17.94 0.25
CA GLN A 169 9.10 17.51 1.39
C GLN A 169 9.85 17.46 2.73
N TYR A 170 11.16 17.71 2.74
CA TYR A 170 11.94 17.78 3.98
C TYR A 170 11.47 18.89 4.93
N THR A 171 10.86 19.97 4.42
CA THR A 171 10.28 21.03 5.26
C THR A 171 9.11 20.53 6.12
N GLU A 172 8.46 19.42 5.75
CA GLU A 172 7.42 18.77 6.54
C GLU A 172 7.96 18.03 7.78
N LEU A 173 9.29 17.81 7.87
CA LEU A 173 9.93 17.21 9.03
C LEU A 173 9.75 18.05 10.29
N ASN A 174 9.79 19.39 10.17
CA ASN A 174 9.62 20.30 11.31
C ASN A 174 8.29 20.11 12.04
N LYS A 175 7.26 19.60 11.35
CA LYS A 175 5.94 19.29 11.92
C LYS A 175 5.80 17.82 12.34
N SER A 176 6.79 16.99 12.05
CA SER A 176 6.75 15.54 12.23
C SER A 176 7.33 15.09 13.59
N GLY A 177 8.02 15.96 14.33
CA GLY A 177 8.59 15.62 15.63
C GLY A 177 9.92 14.85 15.52
N SER A 178 10.47 14.39 16.66
CA SER A 178 11.78 13.73 16.72
C SER A 178 11.82 12.41 15.92
N GLY A 179 12.96 12.13 15.30
CA GLY A 179 13.12 10.88 14.55
C GLY A 179 14.45 10.72 13.82
N ILE A 180 14.54 9.65 13.03
CA ILE A 180 15.71 9.29 12.22
C ILE A 180 15.31 9.38 10.75
N CYS A 181 15.99 10.23 9.99
CA CYS A 181 15.82 10.32 8.53
C CYS A 181 16.96 9.57 7.84
N ILE A 182 16.62 8.55 7.04
CA ILE A 182 17.58 7.77 6.27
C ILE A 182 17.49 8.17 4.80
N VAL A 183 18.57 8.78 4.30
CA VAL A 183 18.72 9.19 2.91
C VAL A 183 19.32 8.05 2.12
N THR A 184 18.72 7.74 0.97
CA THR A 184 19.13 6.62 0.14
C THR A 184 19.42 7.03 -1.30
N ASP A 185 20.12 6.16 -2.03
CA ASP A 185 20.46 6.33 -3.45
C ASP A 185 19.33 5.92 -4.42
N ALA A 186 18.13 5.58 -3.91
CA ALA A 186 17.02 5.15 -4.75
C ALA A 186 16.52 6.24 -5.70
N ASN A 187 16.13 5.79 -6.90
CA ASN A 187 15.47 6.63 -7.87
C ASN A 187 14.04 7.01 -7.40
N LYS A 188 13.80 8.30 -7.18
CA LYS A 188 12.50 8.87 -6.79
C LYS A 188 11.34 8.44 -7.67
N ARG A 189 11.51 8.44 -9.00
CA ARG A 189 10.44 8.06 -9.94
C ARG A 189 10.06 6.58 -9.78
N THR A 190 11.04 5.70 -9.64
CA THR A 190 10.80 4.27 -9.43
C THR A 190 10.10 3.99 -8.11
N VAL A 191 10.54 4.63 -7.01
CA VAL A 191 9.91 4.49 -5.69
C VAL A 191 8.47 4.98 -5.71
N LEU A 192 8.21 6.16 -6.29
CA LEU A 192 6.87 6.70 -6.43
C LEU A 192 5.96 5.81 -7.30
N GLN A 193 6.48 5.26 -8.39
CA GLN A 193 5.73 4.33 -9.23
C GLN A 193 5.32 3.07 -8.47
N GLU A 194 6.22 2.47 -7.69
CA GLU A 194 5.88 1.29 -6.87
C GLU A 194 4.90 1.64 -5.74
N PHE A 195 5.07 2.78 -5.08
CA PHE A 195 4.18 3.22 -4.02
C PHE A 195 2.76 3.51 -4.55
N ASN A 196 2.67 4.15 -5.72
CA ASN A 196 1.40 4.52 -6.38
C ASN A 196 0.65 3.35 -7.01
N LYS A 197 1.28 2.16 -7.15
CA LYS A 197 0.56 0.92 -7.52
C LYS A 197 -0.41 0.45 -6.43
N MET A 198 -0.41 1.09 -5.26
CA MET A 198 -1.24 0.74 -4.11
C MET A 198 -2.07 1.96 -3.67
N THR A 199 -3.38 1.75 -3.46
CA THR A 199 -4.25 2.75 -2.84
C THR A 199 -4.00 2.77 -1.33
N LEU A 200 -3.89 3.97 -0.75
CA LEU A 200 -3.65 4.19 0.68
C LEU A 200 -2.45 3.39 1.22
N ALA A 201 -1.37 3.36 0.44
CA ALA A 201 -0.13 2.73 0.82
C ALA A 201 0.41 3.31 2.14
N LYS A 202 0.82 2.42 3.05
CA LYS A 202 1.45 2.75 4.33
C LYS A 202 2.69 1.90 4.50
N VAL A 203 3.78 2.51 4.93
CA VAL A 203 4.98 1.77 5.33
C VAL A 203 4.67 1.04 6.63
N ARG A 204 4.93 -0.27 6.68
CA ARG A 204 4.77 -1.10 7.88
C ARG A 204 6.05 -1.10 8.70
N TYR A 205 7.18 -1.38 8.04
CA TYR A 205 8.50 -1.40 8.66
C TYR A 205 9.59 -1.39 7.58
N PRO A 206 10.78 -0.83 7.89
CA PRO A 206 11.96 -1.00 7.07
C PRO A 206 12.58 -2.40 7.27
N ILE A 207 13.18 -2.93 6.20
CA ILE A 207 14.05 -4.10 6.20
C ILE A 207 15.42 -3.61 5.76
N ILE A 208 16.44 -3.87 6.56
CA ILE A 208 17.82 -3.52 6.23
C ILE A 208 18.54 -4.82 5.89
N LYS A 209 19.03 -4.89 4.65
CA LYS A 209 19.69 -6.07 4.10
C LYS A 209 21.17 -6.05 4.49
N GLN A 210 21.79 -7.23 4.55
CA GLN A 210 23.22 -7.39 4.91
C GLN A 210 24.19 -6.60 4.01
N ASN A 211 23.78 -6.27 2.78
CA ASN A 211 24.57 -5.48 1.85
C ASN A 211 24.51 -3.96 2.11
N GLY A 212 23.80 -3.51 3.14
CA GLY A 212 23.63 -2.09 3.48
C GLY A 212 22.50 -1.38 2.73
N SER A 213 21.70 -2.11 1.94
CA SER A 213 20.50 -1.57 1.30
C SER A 213 19.27 -1.68 2.19
N ILE A 214 18.34 -0.74 2.02
CA ILE A 214 17.06 -0.70 2.72
C ILE A 214 15.95 -1.07 1.75
N SER A 215 14.98 -1.85 2.21
CA SER A 215 13.70 -1.98 1.53
C SER A 215 12.57 -1.71 2.51
N LEU A 216 11.44 -1.19 2.02
CA LEU A 216 10.28 -0.90 2.84
C LEU A 216 9.19 -1.90 2.56
N VAL A 217 8.73 -2.59 3.61
CA VAL A 217 7.51 -3.37 3.52
C VAL A 217 6.34 -2.40 3.64
N CYS A 218 5.62 -2.24 2.55
CA CYS A 218 4.44 -1.41 2.46
C CYS A 218 3.20 -2.30 2.44
N LYS A 219 2.17 -1.88 3.17
CA LYS A 219 0.81 -2.41 3.04
C LYS A 219 -0.03 -1.36 2.35
N GLY A 220 -0.74 -1.76 1.32
CA GLY A 220 -1.78 -0.93 0.74
C GLY A 220 -2.95 -1.78 0.31
N ILE A 221 -3.77 -1.18 -0.56
CA ILE A 221 -4.98 -1.81 -1.07
C ILE A 221 -4.93 -1.79 -2.58
N LYS A 222 -5.25 -2.94 -3.19
CA LYS A 222 -5.42 -3.06 -4.64
C LYS A 222 -6.89 -3.22 -4.96
N ILE A 223 -7.44 -2.22 -5.64
CA ILE A 223 -8.85 -2.19 -6.02
C ILE A 223 -9.04 -2.88 -7.36
N PHE A 224 -10.01 -3.78 -7.45
CA PHE A 224 -10.40 -4.41 -8.70
C PHE A 224 -11.22 -3.43 -9.56
N PRO A 225 -10.77 -3.08 -10.79
CA PRO A 225 -11.31 -1.98 -11.57
C PRO A 225 -12.58 -2.36 -12.36
N HIS A 226 -13.62 -2.83 -11.68
CA HIS A 226 -14.81 -3.41 -12.33
C HIS A 226 -15.68 -2.40 -13.11
N LYS A 227 -15.58 -1.10 -12.82
CA LYS A 227 -16.38 -0.02 -13.48
C LYS A 227 -15.64 0.73 -14.59
N THR A 228 -14.41 0.35 -14.89
CA THR A 228 -13.60 1.05 -15.90
C THR A 228 -13.36 0.13 -17.09
N HIS A 229 -13.02 0.69 -18.24
CA HIS A 229 -12.58 -0.11 -19.40
C HIS A 229 -11.08 -0.48 -19.34
N ALA A 230 -10.44 -0.32 -18.18
CA ALA A 230 -9.01 -0.60 -18.03
C ALA A 230 -8.68 -2.07 -18.31
N VAL A 231 -7.66 -2.31 -19.13
CA VAL A 231 -7.08 -3.63 -19.39
C VAL A 231 -6.32 -4.09 -18.13
N LEU A 232 -6.43 -5.39 -17.82
CA LEU A 232 -5.68 -6.00 -16.72
C LEU A 232 -4.31 -6.45 -17.23
N SER A 233 -3.24 -6.04 -16.55
CA SER A 233 -1.91 -6.58 -16.84
C SER A 233 -1.81 -8.06 -16.44
N LYS A 234 -0.83 -8.80 -16.96
CA LYS A 234 -0.59 -10.20 -16.57
C LYS A 234 -0.42 -10.35 -15.04
N ASP A 235 0.34 -9.45 -14.42
CA ASP A 235 0.52 -9.40 -12.96
C ASP A 235 -0.79 -9.15 -12.21
N ASP A 236 -1.70 -8.36 -12.80
CA ASP A 236 -3.04 -8.14 -12.25
C ASP A 236 -3.88 -9.41 -12.31
N ILE A 237 -3.86 -10.12 -13.43
CA ILE A 237 -4.63 -11.37 -13.63
C ILE A 237 -4.22 -12.40 -12.58
N SER A 238 -2.92 -12.68 -12.42
CA SER A 238 -2.45 -13.65 -11.43
C SER A 238 -2.77 -13.23 -9.99
N PHE A 239 -2.63 -11.94 -9.66
CA PHE A 239 -2.98 -11.42 -8.34
C PHE A 239 -4.49 -11.57 -8.07
N PHE A 240 -5.34 -11.15 -9.00
CA PHE A 240 -6.79 -11.19 -8.82
C PHE A 240 -7.31 -12.61 -8.83
N GLN A 241 -6.81 -13.50 -9.69
CA GLN A 241 -7.20 -14.91 -9.73
C GLN A 241 -7.15 -15.54 -8.32
N ARG A 242 -5.99 -15.48 -7.67
CA ARG A 242 -5.81 -16.04 -6.31
C ARG A 242 -6.79 -15.46 -5.28
N ASN A 243 -7.05 -14.15 -5.36
CA ASN A 243 -7.94 -13.49 -4.41
C ASN A 243 -9.42 -13.78 -4.69
N PHE A 244 -9.80 -13.85 -5.96
CA PHE A 244 -11.16 -14.19 -6.39
C PHE A 244 -11.48 -15.67 -6.20
N GLU A 245 -10.50 -16.58 -6.25
CA GLU A 245 -10.69 -17.98 -5.85
C GLU A 245 -11.13 -18.12 -4.39
N ASN A 246 -10.63 -17.26 -3.50
CA ASN A 246 -11.09 -17.22 -2.10
C ASN A 246 -12.51 -16.68 -2.00
N ILE A 247 -12.86 -15.67 -2.79
CA ILE A 247 -14.23 -15.15 -2.89
C ILE A 247 -15.18 -16.23 -3.42
N LEU A 248 -14.80 -16.99 -4.44
CA LEU A 248 -15.63 -18.05 -5.03
C LEU A 248 -16.00 -19.15 -4.01
N LYS A 249 -15.14 -19.37 -3.02
CA LYS A 249 -15.37 -20.32 -1.92
C LYS A 249 -16.25 -19.76 -0.79
N SER A 250 -16.62 -18.48 -0.82
CA SER A 250 -17.48 -17.89 0.21
C SER A 250 -18.85 -18.57 0.23
N GLN A 251 -19.32 -18.94 1.42
CA GLN A 251 -20.67 -19.45 1.61
C GLN A 251 -21.67 -18.30 1.55
N ILE A 252 -22.70 -18.49 0.74
CA ILE A 252 -23.81 -17.56 0.55
C ILE A 252 -25.05 -18.25 1.10
N ASP A 253 -25.70 -17.60 2.04
CA ASP A 253 -26.98 -18.03 2.58
C ASP A 253 -28.09 -17.62 1.59
N ILE A 254 -28.80 -18.60 1.04
CA ILE A 254 -29.94 -18.39 0.14
C ILE A 254 -31.19 -18.92 0.82
N VAL A 255 -32.27 -18.15 0.81
CA VAL A 255 -33.60 -18.63 1.20
C VAL A 255 -34.30 -19.13 -0.05
N ASP A 256 -34.73 -20.40 -0.06
CA ASP A 256 -35.56 -20.91 -1.13
C ASP A 256 -36.98 -20.33 -1.01
N ASP A 257 -37.41 -19.58 -2.03
CA ASP A 257 -38.70 -18.90 -2.08
C ASP A 257 -39.90 -19.85 -1.91
N ARG A 258 -39.74 -21.15 -2.19
CA ARG A 258 -40.84 -22.13 -2.16
C ARG A 258 -40.95 -22.89 -0.83
N SER A 259 -39.82 -23.12 -0.17
CA SER A 259 -39.74 -23.94 1.06
C SER A 259 -39.40 -23.13 2.30
N GLY A 260 -38.91 -21.90 2.12
CA GLY A 260 -38.44 -21.03 3.21
C GLY A 260 -37.17 -21.55 3.90
N THR A 261 -36.57 -22.64 3.42
CA THR A 261 -35.37 -23.22 4.04
C THR A 261 -34.11 -22.47 3.62
N LEU A 262 -33.23 -22.25 4.60
CA LEU A 262 -31.91 -21.66 4.37
C LEU A 262 -30.98 -22.72 3.78
N HIS A 263 -30.44 -22.43 2.60
CA HIS A 263 -29.45 -23.24 1.93
C HIS A 263 -28.14 -22.47 1.81
N ASN A 264 -27.06 -23.11 2.24
CA ASN A 264 -25.72 -22.54 2.12
C ASN A 264 -25.07 -23.11 0.88
N ARG A 265 -24.72 -22.22 -0.06
CA ARG A 265 -24.07 -22.57 -1.31
C ARG A 265 -22.83 -21.73 -1.50
N THR A 266 -21.81 -22.28 -2.16
CA THR A 266 -20.66 -21.45 -2.52
C THR A 266 -21.07 -20.43 -3.59
N LEU A 267 -20.43 -19.26 -3.58
CA LEU A 267 -20.60 -18.29 -4.66
C LEU A 267 -20.29 -18.91 -6.03
N TYR A 268 -19.31 -19.81 -6.08
CA TYR A 268 -18.98 -20.58 -7.27
C TYR A 268 -20.18 -21.36 -7.83
N ASP A 269 -20.89 -22.11 -6.99
CA ASP A 269 -22.05 -22.89 -7.43
C ASP A 269 -23.17 -22.02 -8.02
N ILE A 270 -23.41 -20.85 -7.43
CA ILE A 270 -24.42 -19.90 -7.88
C ILE A 270 -24.04 -19.31 -9.25
N ILE A 271 -22.76 -18.99 -9.44
CA ILE A 271 -22.25 -18.49 -10.72
C ILE A 271 -22.30 -19.59 -11.78
N LEU A 272 -21.93 -20.83 -11.42
CA LEU A 272 -21.99 -21.97 -12.33
C LEU A 272 -23.41 -22.21 -12.86
N GLU A 273 -24.44 -22.14 -12.02
CA GLU A 273 -25.83 -22.24 -12.50
C GLU A 273 -26.21 -21.19 -13.53
N HIS A 274 -25.58 -20.01 -13.44
CA HIS A 274 -25.83 -18.94 -14.37
C HIS A 274 -25.10 -19.12 -15.71
N ILE A 275 -23.86 -19.64 -15.69
CA ILE A 275 -23.01 -19.71 -16.89
C ILE A 275 -22.97 -21.09 -17.57
N LEU A 276 -23.22 -22.18 -16.84
CA LEU A 276 -23.26 -23.54 -17.37
C LEU A 276 -24.68 -23.89 -17.86
N THR A 277 -25.11 -23.22 -18.92
CA THR A 277 -26.32 -23.62 -19.65
C THR A 277 -25.95 -24.66 -20.72
N GLU A 278 -26.83 -25.64 -20.97
CA GLU A 278 -26.60 -26.70 -21.98
C GLU A 278 -26.22 -26.09 -23.33
N ASN A 279 -26.98 -25.08 -23.79
CA ASN A 279 -26.71 -24.36 -25.04
C ASN A 279 -25.29 -23.73 -25.10
N SER A 280 -24.82 -23.11 -24.02
CA SER A 280 -23.48 -22.52 -23.98
C SER A 280 -22.35 -23.56 -23.99
N VAL A 281 -22.57 -24.71 -23.33
CA VAL A 281 -21.61 -25.81 -23.26
C VAL A 281 -21.52 -26.53 -24.60
N ASP A 282 -22.67 -26.81 -25.23
CA ASP A 282 -22.72 -27.45 -26.55
C ASP A 282 -22.03 -26.59 -27.61
N LYS A 283 -22.30 -25.27 -27.62
CA LYS A 283 -21.60 -24.33 -28.52
C LYS A 283 -20.10 -24.30 -28.28
N LEU A 284 -19.65 -24.49 -27.04
CA LEU A 284 -18.23 -24.58 -26.70
C LEU A 284 -17.58 -25.84 -27.27
N ILE A 285 -18.14 -27.00 -26.94
CA ILE A 285 -17.57 -28.31 -27.31
C ILE A 285 -17.62 -28.52 -28.82
N ASN A 286 -18.67 -28.03 -29.49
CA ASN A 286 -18.83 -28.15 -30.95
C ASN A 286 -17.98 -27.14 -31.74
N GLY A 287 -17.15 -26.31 -31.08
CA GLY A 287 -16.23 -25.37 -31.74
C GLY A 287 -16.86 -24.05 -32.22
N ASN A 288 -18.16 -23.83 -31.98
CA ASN A 288 -18.89 -22.62 -32.39
C ASN A 288 -18.85 -21.47 -31.36
N TRP A 289 -17.99 -21.56 -30.35
CA TRP A 289 -17.94 -20.61 -29.23
C TRP A 289 -17.50 -19.21 -29.64
N ASN A 290 -16.69 -19.09 -30.69
CA ASN A 290 -16.20 -17.82 -31.22
C ASN A 290 -17.32 -16.88 -31.72
N TYR A 291 -18.53 -17.40 -31.97
CA TYR A 291 -19.71 -16.60 -32.35
C TYR A 291 -20.70 -16.38 -31.19
N CYS A 292 -20.39 -16.82 -29.97
CA CYS A 292 -21.28 -16.74 -28.83
C CYS A 292 -20.59 -16.13 -27.61
N ASP A 293 -20.99 -14.93 -27.20
CA ASP A 293 -20.36 -14.23 -26.07
C ASP A 293 -20.52 -14.97 -24.74
N GLN A 294 -21.62 -15.72 -24.55
CA GLN A 294 -21.80 -16.59 -23.40
C GLN A 294 -20.78 -17.74 -23.39
N ALA A 295 -20.50 -18.35 -24.55
CA ALA A 295 -19.50 -19.41 -24.67
C ALA A 295 -18.07 -18.87 -24.50
N LYS A 296 -17.76 -17.66 -25.00
CA LYS A 296 -16.48 -16.98 -24.75
C LYS A 296 -16.28 -16.64 -23.28
N LEU A 297 -17.32 -16.13 -22.62
CA LEU A 297 -17.29 -15.85 -21.19
C LEU A 297 -17.09 -17.15 -20.38
N LEU A 298 -17.78 -18.22 -20.76
CA LEU A 298 -17.61 -19.54 -20.16
C LEU A 298 -16.18 -20.06 -20.33
N TYR A 299 -15.62 -19.97 -21.54
CA TYR A 299 -14.23 -20.35 -21.81
C TYR A 299 -13.25 -19.52 -20.99
N ALA A 300 -13.41 -18.19 -20.96
CA ALA A 300 -12.58 -17.29 -20.15
C ALA A 300 -12.65 -17.63 -18.66
N PHE A 301 -13.86 -17.85 -18.13
CA PHE A 301 -14.08 -18.16 -16.72
C PHE A 301 -13.36 -19.45 -16.30
N PHE A 302 -13.51 -20.53 -17.09
CA PHE A 302 -12.86 -21.80 -16.80
C PHE A 302 -11.35 -21.80 -17.08
N SER A 303 -10.86 -20.90 -17.93
CA SER A 303 -9.43 -20.67 -18.12
C SER A 303 -8.78 -20.02 -16.88
N ILE A 304 -9.53 -19.19 -16.14
CA ILE A 304 -9.01 -18.51 -14.94
C ILE A 304 -9.22 -19.35 -13.66
N PHE A 305 -10.43 -19.87 -13.43
CA PHE A 305 -10.83 -20.33 -12.10
C PHE A 305 -10.85 -21.85 -11.90
N ASN A 306 -10.67 -22.66 -12.96
CA ASN A 306 -10.54 -24.13 -12.99
C ASN A 306 -10.93 -24.91 -11.69
N PHE A 307 -12.15 -24.72 -11.18
CA PHE A 307 -12.54 -25.24 -9.86
C PHE A 307 -13.41 -26.49 -10.02
N ARG A 308 -13.08 -27.57 -9.29
CA ARG A 308 -13.67 -28.91 -9.47
C ARG A 308 -14.65 -29.36 -8.38
N GLY A 309 -15.03 -28.49 -7.45
CA GLY A 309 -15.85 -28.85 -6.30
C GLY A 309 -17.26 -28.26 -6.36
N THR A 310 -18.18 -28.90 -7.10
CA THR A 310 -19.62 -28.62 -6.98
C THR A 310 -20.35 -29.87 -6.51
N ASN A 311 -21.29 -29.70 -5.59
CA ASN A 311 -22.12 -30.80 -5.06
C ASN A 311 -23.28 -31.15 -5.99
N ASN A 312 -23.50 -30.39 -7.06
CA ASN A 312 -24.53 -30.65 -8.07
C ASN A 312 -23.96 -31.53 -9.19
N SER A 313 -24.43 -32.76 -9.31
CA SER A 313 -23.93 -33.75 -10.29
C SER A 313 -24.05 -33.27 -11.74
N LYS A 314 -25.14 -32.59 -12.11
CA LYS A 314 -25.35 -32.04 -13.46
C LYS A 314 -24.35 -30.92 -13.76
N LEU A 315 -24.18 -29.97 -12.85
CA LEU A 315 -23.18 -28.90 -13.01
C LEU A 315 -21.76 -29.46 -13.03
N SER A 316 -21.48 -30.49 -12.23
CA SER A 316 -20.18 -31.17 -12.19
C SER A 316 -19.85 -31.80 -13.54
N GLN A 317 -20.81 -32.47 -14.17
CA GLN A 317 -20.65 -33.08 -15.49
C GLN A 317 -20.37 -32.03 -16.57
N LEU A 318 -21.22 -30.99 -16.65
CA LEU A 318 -21.05 -29.89 -17.62
C LEU A 318 -19.73 -29.15 -17.41
N GLY A 319 -19.39 -28.81 -16.17
CA GLY A 319 -18.13 -28.17 -15.82
C GLY A 319 -16.92 -29.03 -16.20
N THR A 320 -17.00 -30.36 -16.01
CA THR A 320 -15.93 -31.29 -16.42
C THR A 320 -15.71 -31.29 -17.93
N GLN A 321 -16.78 -31.26 -18.73
CA GLN A 321 -16.67 -31.16 -20.19
C GLN A 321 -15.95 -29.86 -20.61
N VAL A 322 -16.33 -28.72 -20.02
CA VAL A 322 -15.69 -27.43 -20.28
C VAL A 322 -14.22 -27.46 -19.88
N ILE A 323 -13.88 -27.97 -18.69
CA ILE A 323 -12.49 -28.09 -18.22
C ILE A 323 -11.66 -28.93 -19.19
N ASN A 324 -12.20 -30.04 -19.69
CA ASN A 324 -11.50 -30.89 -20.65
C ASN A 324 -11.28 -30.17 -21.98
N PHE A 325 -12.27 -29.41 -22.45
CA PHE A 325 -12.13 -28.57 -23.64
C PHE A 325 -11.01 -27.53 -23.47
N VAL A 326 -10.95 -26.81 -22.34
CA VAL A 326 -9.87 -25.84 -22.05
C VAL A 326 -8.50 -26.52 -22.05
N LYS A 327 -8.39 -27.72 -21.45
CA LYS A 327 -7.12 -28.47 -21.45
C LYS A 327 -6.65 -28.89 -22.84
N GLN A 328 -7.59 -29.25 -23.73
CA GLN A 328 -7.26 -29.66 -25.09
C GLN A 328 -6.92 -28.48 -26.00
N ASN A 329 -7.56 -27.33 -25.81
CA ASN A 329 -7.45 -26.18 -26.71
C ASN A 329 -6.58 -25.03 -26.16
N GLY A 330 -6.12 -25.14 -24.92
CA GLY A 330 -5.36 -24.09 -24.22
C GLY A 330 -6.25 -23.06 -23.53
N GLU A 331 -5.61 -22.15 -22.80
CA GLU A 331 -6.29 -21.07 -22.08
C GLU A 331 -6.79 -19.98 -23.03
N TYR A 332 -7.97 -19.42 -22.74
CA TYR A 332 -8.50 -18.30 -23.50
C TYR A 332 -7.82 -16.99 -23.09
N THR A 333 -7.13 -16.35 -24.03
CA THR A 333 -6.25 -15.18 -23.78
C THR A 333 -6.88 -13.83 -24.07
N ASN A 334 -8.17 -13.77 -24.42
CA ASN A 334 -8.82 -12.49 -24.72
C ASN A 334 -9.06 -11.65 -23.46
N GLU A 335 -8.32 -10.55 -23.32
CA GLU A 335 -8.32 -9.67 -22.15
C GLU A 335 -9.72 -9.14 -21.78
N TYR A 336 -10.56 -8.85 -22.77
CA TYR A 336 -11.93 -8.37 -22.52
C TYR A 336 -12.76 -9.41 -21.79
N PHE A 337 -12.81 -10.65 -22.29
CA PHE A 337 -13.57 -11.72 -21.65
C PHE A 337 -12.94 -12.21 -20.35
N THR A 338 -11.61 -12.19 -20.23
CA THR A 338 -10.92 -12.41 -18.95
C THR A 338 -11.40 -11.43 -17.88
N LYS A 339 -11.48 -10.14 -18.22
CA LYS A 339 -12.04 -9.14 -17.32
C LYS A 339 -13.52 -9.36 -17.03
N GLN A 340 -14.31 -9.76 -18.03
CA GLN A 340 -15.74 -10.07 -17.83
C GLN A 340 -15.95 -11.25 -16.87
N ALA A 341 -15.08 -12.26 -16.89
CA ALA A 341 -15.13 -13.36 -15.93
C ALA A 341 -14.91 -12.86 -14.49
N PHE A 342 -13.91 -11.99 -14.24
CA PHE A 342 -13.75 -11.36 -12.93
C PHE A 342 -14.93 -10.45 -12.56
N ASN A 343 -15.43 -9.66 -13.50
CA ASN A 343 -16.59 -8.79 -13.28
C ASN A 343 -17.84 -9.59 -12.92
N LEU A 344 -18.02 -10.78 -13.49
CA LEU A 344 -19.12 -11.68 -13.15
C LEU A 344 -19.03 -12.10 -11.68
N VAL A 345 -17.86 -12.57 -11.23
CA VAL A 345 -17.66 -12.91 -9.82
C VAL A 345 -17.90 -11.69 -8.94
N ALA A 346 -17.37 -10.53 -9.33
CA ALA A 346 -17.53 -9.30 -8.57
C ALA A 346 -18.99 -8.87 -8.41
N LYS A 347 -19.76 -8.96 -9.50
CA LYS A 347 -21.20 -8.65 -9.53
C LYS A 347 -21.98 -9.55 -8.58
N TYR A 348 -21.75 -10.87 -8.64
CA TYR A 348 -22.45 -11.82 -7.78
C TYR A 348 -22.03 -11.66 -6.31
N TYR A 349 -20.74 -11.43 -6.05
CA TYR A 349 -20.23 -11.20 -4.70
C TYR A 349 -20.85 -9.96 -4.05
N ILE A 350 -20.81 -8.80 -4.71
CA ILE A 350 -21.42 -7.55 -4.20
C ILE A 350 -22.94 -7.71 -4.02
N ARG A 351 -23.59 -8.47 -4.90
CA ARG A 351 -25.04 -8.66 -4.84
C ARG A 351 -25.46 -9.51 -3.64
N LEU A 352 -24.75 -10.60 -3.39
CA LEU A 352 -25.18 -11.70 -2.53
C LEU A 352 -24.46 -11.76 -1.18
N ASP A 353 -23.16 -11.49 -1.13
CA ASP A 353 -22.39 -11.62 0.10
C ASP A 353 -22.88 -10.66 1.19
N SER A 354 -23.03 -11.19 2.41
CA SER A 354 -23.58 -10.46 3.55
C SER A 354 -22.86 -9.14 3.87
N GLN A 355 -21.57 -9.02 3.54
CA GLN A 355 -20.80 -7.78 3.72
C GLN A 355 -21.37 -6.61 2.91
N PHE A 356 -22.02 -6.90 1.78
CA PHE A 356 -22.63 -5.91 0.90
C PHE A 356 -24.16 -5.99 0.88
N SER A 357 -24.72 -7.16 1.21
CA SER A 357 -26.15 -7.44 1.09
C SER A 357 -26.98 -7.19 2.34
N MET A 358 -26.34 -7.02 3.50
CA MET A 358 -27.04 -6.77 4.76
C MET A 358 -26.87 -5.33 5.25
N TYR A 359 -27.96 -4.72 5.70
CA TYR A 359 -27.97 -3.37 6.27
C TYR A 359 -27.02 -3.25 7.47
N ASN A 360 -27.03 -4.24 8.36
CA ASN A 360 -26.17 -4.27 9.54
C ASN A 360 -24.66 -4.24 9.25
N ARG A 361 -24.21 -4.39 7.99
CA ARG A 361 -22.80 -4.33 7.58
C ARG A 361 -22.40 -3.02 6.91
N LEU A 362 -23.34 -2.09 6.65
CA LEU A 362 -23.01 -0.83 5.96
C LEU A 362 -21.98 0.02 6.70
N TYR A 363 -21.92 -0.07 8.03
CA TYR A 363 -20.91 0.62 8.86
C TYR A 363 -19.47 0.22 8.52
N ASN A 364 -19.25 -0.92 7.85
CA ASN A 364 -17.93 -1.32 7.35
C ASN A 364 -17.37 -0.32 6.31
N ASN A 365 -18.23 0.54 5.74
CA ASN A 365 -17.84 1.69 4.93
C ASN A 365 -16.87 1.31 3.79
N PRO A 366 -17.29 0.43 2.86
CA PRO A 366 -16.43 -0.06 1.79
C PRO A 366 -15.93 1.07 0.89
N PHE A 367 -14.86 0.79 0.15
CA PHE A 367 -14.35 1.71 -0.86
C PHE A 367 -15.30 1.83 -2.05
N ILE A 368 -15.35 3.04 -2.62
CA ILE A 368 -16.11 3.35 -3.82
C ILE A 368 -15.23 3.93 -4.95
N SER A 369 -13.97 4.27 -4.66
CA SER A 369 -13.03 4.76 -5.67
C SER A 369 -11.57 4.34 -5.38
N PRO A 370 -10.72 4.26 -6.43
CA PRO A 370 -9.26 4.15 -6.31
C PRO A 370 -8.59 5.31 -5.57
N SER A 371 -9.23 6.47 -5.51
CA SER A 371 -8.74 7.64 -4.76
C SER A 371 -8.96 7.55 -3.25
N GLY A 372 -9.52 6.44 -2.75
CA GLY A 372 -9.74 6.23 -1.33
C GLY A 372 -11.09 6.74 -0.81
N ARG A 373 -11.99 7.20 -1.70
CA ARG A 373 -13.35 7.56 -1.28
C ARG A 373 -14.08 6.35 -0.74
N ARG A 374 -14.91 6.61 0.26
CA ARG A 374 -15.67 5.61 1.01
C ARG A 374 -17.17 5.77 0.75
N LEU A 375 -17.93 4.75 1.09
CA LEU A 375 -19.38 4.74 0.95
C LEU A 375 -20.06 5.93 1.64
N SER A 376 -19.58 6.30 2.82
CA SER A 376 -19.96 7.53 3.56
C SER A 376 -19.91 8.80 2.71
N ASP A 377 -18.91 8.95 1.84
CA ASP A 377 -18.80 10.13 0.96
C ASP A 377 -19.95 10.21 -0.04
N THR A 378 -20.38 9.06 -0.57
CA THR A 378 -21.52 9.00 -1.49
C THR A 378 -22.84 9.21 -0.76
N LEU A 379 -23.00 8.62 0.42
CA LEU A 379 -24.18 8.83 1.27
C LEU A 379 -24.35 10.31 1.61
N ARG A 380 -23.29 10.97 2.11
CA ARG A 380 -23.30 12.41 2.40
C ARG A 380 -23.66 13.25 1.18
N SER A 381 -23.02 12.98 0.04
CA SER A 381 -23.30 13.68 -1.22
C SER A 381 -24.78 13.54 -1.62
N LYS A 382 -25.34 12.33 -1.53
CA LYS A 382 -26.75 12.07 -1.86
C LYS A 382 -27.71 12.74 -0.87
N MET A 383 -27.43 12.68 0.45
CA MET A 383 -28.23 13.33 1.49
C MET A 383 -28.25 14.86 1.34
N LYS A 384 -27.14 15.45 0.86
CA LYS A 384 -27.06 16.89 0.60
C LYS A 384 -27.94 17.31 -0.58
N LEU A 385 -27.95 16.50 -1.64
CA LEU A 385 -28.67 16.81 -2.89
C LEU A 385 -30.14 16.38 -2.88
N ASN A 386 -30.52 15.41 -2.05
CA ASN A 386 -31.85 14.80 -2.08
C ASN A 386 -32.41 14.69 -0.66
N SER A 387 -33.43 15.50 -0.37
CA SER A 387 -34.08 15.54 0.93
C SER A 387 -34.94 14.29 1.20
N THR A 388 -35.57 13.71 0.16
CA THR A 388 -36.23 12.39 0.22
C THR A 388 -35.26 11.31 0.70
N PHE A 389 -34.06 11.23 0.11
CA PHE A 389 -33.03 10.27 0.51
C PHE A 389 -32.58 10.48 1.95
N ARG A 390 -32.41 11.74 2.37
CA ARG A 390 -32.09 12.09 3.76
C ARG A 390 -33.16 11.59 4.73
N LEU A 391 -34.45 11.77 4.41
CA LEU A 391 -35.55 11.27 5.22
C LEU A 391 -35.60 9.73 5.22
N ILE A 392 -35.31 9.06 4.09
CA ILE A 392 -35.15 7.59 4.03
C ILE A 392 -34.06 7.12 5.00
N CYS A 393 -32.89 7.77 5.01
CA CYS A 393 -31.83 7.45 5.96
C CYS A 393 -32.27 7.68 7.41
N ALA A 394 -32.97 8.78 7.69
CA ALA A 394 -33.50 9.06 9.03
C ALA A 394 -34.55 8.03 9.49
N ILE A 395 -35.35 7.47 8.57
CA ILE A 395 -36.30 6.39 8.85
C ILE A 395 -35.56 5.08 9.13
N ALA A 396 -34.52 4.75 8.34
CA ALA A 396 -33.79 3.49 8.47
C ALA A 396 -33.11 3.30 9.84
N ILE A 397 -32.68 4.40 10.47
CA ILE A 397 -32.02 4.39 11.79
C ILE A 397 -32.99 4.28 12.97
N GLN A 398 -34.31 4.40 12.74
CA GLN A 398 -35.29 4.31 13.81
C GLN A 398 -35.31 2.91 14.43
N ASP A 399 -35.63 2.86 15.72
CA ASP A 399 -35.50 1.66 16.54
C ASP A 399 -36.39 0.52 16.03
N THR A 400 -35.76 -0.65 15.87
CA THR A 400 -36.45 -1.90 15.52
C THR A 400 -36.35 -2.97 16.59
N LYS A 401 -35.91 -2.64 17.82
CA LYS A 401 -35.65 -3.59 18.91
C LYS A 401 -34.60 -4.65 18.58
N LEU A 402 -33.79 -4.45 17.53
CA LEU A 402 -32.82 -5.42 17.00
C LEU A 402 -31.39 -4.89 17.20
N PRO A 403 -30.64 -5.41 18.21
CA PRO A 403 -29.28 -4.94 18.53
C PRO A 403 -28.29 -5.04 17.36
N ILE A 404 -28.52 -6.00 16.45
CA ILE A 404 -27.63 -6.27 15.32
C ILE A 404 -27.43 -5.06 14.39
N ASN A 405 -28.38 -4.12 14.35
CA ASN A 405 -28.34 -2.95 13.47
C ASN A 405 -27.68 -1.72 14.11
N ASN A 406 -27.34 -1.76 15.40
CA ASN A 406 -26.93 -0.58 16.16
C ASN A 406 -25.72 0.14 15.56
N ASN A 407 -24.68 -0.59 15.15
CA ASN A 407 -23.48 0.01 14.56
C ASN A 407 -23.80 0.77 13.26
N THR A 408 -24.70 0.24 12.43
CA THR A 408 -25.11 0.94 11.20
C THR A 408 -26.04 2.11 11.49
N ASN A 409 -26.95 1.97 12.45
CA ASN A 409 -27.81 3.06 12.88
C ASN A 409 -26.98 4.23 13.43
N GLU A 410 -25.97 3.95 14.25
CA GLU A 410 -25.03 4.94 14.76
C GLU A 410 -24.23 5.59 13.63
N PHE A 411 -23.67 4.79 12.73
CA PHE A 411 -22.93 5.29 11.56
C PHE A 411 -23.76 6.28 10.74
N LEU A 412 -25.00 5.92 10.36
CA LEU A 412 -25.88 6.81 9.59
C LEU A 412 -26.37 8.02 10.40
N SER A 413 -26.66 7.84 11.69
CA SER A 413 -27.03 8.93 12.61
C SER A 413 -25.92 9.97 12.71
N ASN A 414 -24.66 9.53 12.82
CA ASN A 414 -23.50 10.41 12.84
C ASN A 414 -23.34 11.20 11.53
N LEU A 415 -23.57 10.56 10.38
CA LEU A 415 -23.56 11.27 9.09
C LEU A 415 -24.65 12.34 9.02
N LEU A 416 -25.87 12.04 9.46
CA LEU A 416 -26.99 12.99 9.46
C LEU A 416 -26.72 14.19 10.40
N LYS A 417 -26.20 13.95 11.60
CA LYS A 417 -25.88 15.00 12.58
C LYS A 417 -24.73 15.90 12.12
N GLN A 418 -23.67 15.31 11.57
CA GLN A 418 -22.53 16.08 11.06
C GLN A 418 -22.92 17.04 9.94
N GLU A 419 -23.98 16.74 9.21
CA GLU A 419 -24.53 17.59 8.15
C GLU A 419 -25.71 18.47 8.63
N ASN A 420 -25.96 18.56 9.94
CA ASN A 420 -27.02 19.33 10.60
C ASN A 420 -28.46 18.95 10.16
N TYR A 421 -28.74 17.65 10.05
CA TYR A 421 -30.05 17.11 9.64
C TYR A 421 -30.86 16.47 10.78
N GLU A 422 -30.71 16.95 12.02
CA GLU A 422 -31.46 16.50 13.20
C GLU A 422 -32.98 16.67 13.04
N ASN A 423 -33.40 17.64 12.23
CA ASN A 423 -34.80 17.85 11.86
C ASN A 423 -35.39 16.63 11.14
N ALA A 424 -34.63 16.00 10.23
CA ALA A 424 -35.05 14.80 9.52
C ALA A 424 -35.17 13.59 10.45
N ILE A 425 -34.25 13.46 11.42
CA ILE A 425 -34.31 12.44 12.47
C ILE A 425 -35.59 12.62 13.30
N THR A 426 -35.85 13.84 13.77
CA THR A 426 -37.05 14.16 14.56
C THR A 426 -38.33 13.90 13.77
N LYS A 427 -38.36 14.25 12.48
CA LYS A 427 -39.47 13.98 11.56
C LYS A 427 -39.69 12.47 11.40
N ALA A 428 -38.63 11.70 11.17
CA ALA A 428 -38.69 10.24 11.07
C ALA A 428 -39.21 9.58 12.36
N SER A 429 -38.77 10.01 13.53
CA SER A 429 -39.27 9.49 14.82
C SER A 429 -40.77 9.74 15.01
N LYS A 430 -41.28 10.91 14.58
CA LYS A 430 -42.73 11.19 14.59
C LYS A 430 -43.50 10.28 13.62
N ILE A 431 -42.96 10.02 12.43
CA ILE A 431 -43.56 9.13 11.43
C ILE A 431 -43.64 7.69 11.96
N VAL A 432 -42.54 7.18 12.52
CA VAL A 432 -42.45 5.79 13.01
C VAL A 432 -43.20 5.58 14.33
N GLY A 433 -43.13 6.55 15.24
CA GLY A 433 -43.65 6.46 16.61
C GLY A 433 -45.14 6.80 16.78
N THR A 434 -45.83 7.26 15.75
CA THR A 434 -47.27 7.51 15.83
C THR A 434 -48.09 6.27 15.44
N SER A 435 -49.10 5.92 16.25
CA SER A 435 -50.19 5.01 15.83
C SER A 435 -50.96 5.49 14.59
N LYS A 436 -50.67 6.73 14.15
CA LYS A 436 -51.09 7.31 12.87
C LYS A 436 -50.44 6.67 11.65
N ALA A 437 -49.43 5.80 11.77
CA ALA A 437 -48.98 4.99 10.64
C ALA A 437 -50.21 4.35 9.97
N ALA A 438 -51.05 3.63 10.73
CA ALA A 438 -52.33 3.08 10.27
C ALA A 438 -53.36 4.11 9.72
N ARG A 439 -53.21 5.43 9.97
CA ARG A 439 -54.07 6.51 9.44
C ARG A 439 -53.52 7.22 8.19
N TYR A 440 -52.23 7.13 7.87
CA TYR A 440 -51.71 7.61 6.57
C TYR A 440 -52.24 6.76 5.40
N PHE A 441 -52.85 5.61 5.71
CA PHE A 441 -53.18 4.52 4.80
C PHE A 441 -54.36 4.75 3.85
N SER A 442 -55.17 5.82 3.96
CA SER A 442 -56.23 6.07 2.97
C SER A 442 -55.81 7.02 1.85
N HIS A 443 -54.62 7.62 1.94
CA HIS A 443 -54.31 8.86 1.20
C HIS A 443 -52.84 9.00 0.81
N VAL A 444 -52.30 8.10 -0.02
CA VAL A 444 -51.23 8.51 -0.95
C VAL A 444 -51.68 9.75 -1.75
N ALA A 445 -53.01 9.95 -1.91
CA ALA A 445 -53.65 11.12 -2.49
C ALA A 445 -53.83 12.37 -1.58
N LYS A 446 -53.52 12.34 -0.26
CA LYS A 446 -53.65 13.52 0.64
C LYS A 446 -52.54 13.66 1.69
N CYS A 447 -51.32 13.23 1.37
CA CYS A 447 -50.18 13.60 2.22
C CYS A 447 -49.81 15.06 1.91
N GLU A 448 -50.12 15.99 2.82
CA GLU A 448 -49.76 17.43 2.68
C GLU A 448 -48.24 17.63 2.66
N ASP A 449 -47.49 16.70 3.25
CA ASP A 449 -46.03 16.68 3.25
C ASP A 449 -45.50 16.02 1.97
N SER A 450 -45.11 16.84 1.01
CA SER A 450 -44.60 16.39 -0.29
C SER A 450 -43.36 15.49 -0.17
N GLU A 451 -42.50 15.72 0.81
CA GLU A 451 -41.30 14.93 1.03
C GLU A 451 -41.65 13.53 1.57
N LEU A 452 -42.59 13.44 2.52
CA LEU A 452 -43.09 12.15 3.00
C LEU A 452 -43.82 11.38 1.89
N SER A 453 -44.64 12.08 1.09
CA SER A 453 -45.32 11.47 -0.07
C SER A 453 -44.32 10.84 -1.04
N ASN A 454 -43.23 11.56 -1.36
CA ASN A 454 -42.15 11.07 -2.20
C ASN A 454 -41.48 9.82 -1.59
N VAL A 455 -41.13 9.85 -0.30
CA VAL A 455 -40.53 8.70 0.40
C VAL A 455 -41.43 7.46 0.30
N LEU A 456 -42.74 7.61 0.57
CA LEU A 456 -43.67 6.48 0.53
C LEU A 456 -43.83 5.94 -0.89
N SER A 457 -43.89 6.81 -1.89
CA SER A 457 -43.94 6.41 -3.29
C SER A 457 -42.69 5.63 -3.73
N GLU A 458 -41.52 5.99 -3.19
CA GLU A 458 -40.24 5.38 -3.54
C GLU A 458 -39.98 4.06 -2.80
N LEU A 459 -40.40 3.95 -1.53
CA LEU A 459 -40.14 2.76 -0.71
C LEU A 459 -41.22 1.67 -0.81
N LEU A 460 -42.48 2.06 -1.02
CA LEU A 460 -43.64 1.20 -0.82
C LEU A 460 -44.68 1.35 -1.95
N SER A 461 -44.21 1.62 -3.18
CA SER A 461 -45.08 1.68 -4.37
C SER A 461 -45.95 0.43 -4.47
N GLY A 462 -47.27 0.59 -4.41
CA GLY A 462 -48.23 -0.51 -4.55
C GLY A 462 -48.70 -1.17 -3.25
N TYR A 463 -48.19 -0.75 -2.09
CA TYR A 463 -48.74 -1.17 -0.80
C TYR A 463 -49.89 -0.25 -0.38
N SER A 464 -51.06 -0.83 -0.12
CA SER A 464 -52.21 -0.11 0.45
C SER A 464 -52.08 0.12 1.97
N SER A 465 -51.22 -0.64 2.63
CA SER A 465 -51.00 -0.60 4.08
C SER A 465 -49.62 -1.14 4.45
N PHE A 466 -48.98 -0.59 5.49
CA PHE A 466 -47.66 -1.03 5.95
C PHE A 466 -47.38 -0.68 7.43
N SER A 467 -46.83 -1.62 8.20
CA SER A 467 -46.35 -1.36 9.56
C SER A 467 -45.10 -0.46 9.58
N SER A 468 -44.82 0.16 10.73
CA SER A 468 -43.55 0.88 10.94
C SER A 468 -42.34 -0.01 10.69
N ALA A 469 -42.43 -1.31 11.02
CA ALA A 469 -41.37 -2.28 10.73
C ALA A 469 -41.15 -2.49 9.23
N GLN A 470 -42.23 -2.55 8.43
CA GLN A 470 -42.14 -2.65 6.98
C GLN A 470 -41.54 -1.37 6.37
N LEU A 471 -41.93 -0.19 6.83
CA LEU A 471 -41.35 1.08 6.38
C LEU A 471 -39.84 1.15 6.67
N ILE A 472 -39.44 0.80 7.89
CA ILE A 472 -38.02 0.78 8.27
C ILE A 472 -37.26 -0.26 7.44
N SER A 473 -37.82 -1.46 7.24
CA SER A 473 -37.20 -2.52 6.43
C SER A 473 -37.03 -2.10 4.96
N ALA A 474 -38.04 -1.44 4.38
CA ALA A 474 -37.99 -0.90 3.03
C ALA A 474 -36.92 0.19 2.90
N ALA A 475 -36.86 1.13 3.85
CA ALA A 475 -35.82 2.17 3.90
C ALA A 475 -34.40 1.56 3.98
N ARG A 476 -34.21 0.57 4.84
CA ARG A 476 -32.93 -0.17 4.97
C ARG A 476 -32.54 -0.87 3.68
N SER A 477 -33.50 -1.53 3.03
CA SER A 477 -33.30 -2.23 1.75
C SER A 477 -32.94 -1.27 0.63
N TYR A 478 -33.62 -0.12 0.57
CA TYR A 478 -33.32 0.95 -0.37
C TYR A 478 -31.88 1.45 -0.21
N ILE A 479 -31.45 1.75 1.02
CA ILE A 479 -30.08 2.21 1.29
C ILE A 479 -29.06 1.14 0.90
N VAL A 480 -29.29 -0.13 1.25
CA VAL A 480 -28.40 -1.24 0.87
C VAL A 480 -28.26 -1.33 -0.65
N ASN A 481 -29.37 -1.27 -1.40
CA ASN A 481 -29.35 -1.34 -2.86
C ASN A 481 -28.59 -0.15 -3.46
N PHE A 482 -28.85 1.06 -2.97
CA PHE A 482 -28.07 2.24 -3.37
C PHE A 482 -26.57 2.05 -3.10
N CYS A 483 -26.20 1.53 -1.92
CA CYS A 483 -24.79 1.34 -1.55
C CYS A 483 -24.09 0.28 -2.41
N LYS A 484 -24.78 -0.81 -2.77
CA LYS A 484 -24.26 -1.88 -3.64
C LYS A 484 -23.81 -1.36 -5.00
N GLU A 485 -24.57 -0.42 -5.58
CA GLU A 485 -24.23 0.18 -6.87
C GLU A 485 -22.90 0.93 -6.84
N HIS A 486 -22.44 1.37 -5.66
CA HIS A 486 -21.22 2.15 -5.50
C HIS A 486 -20.01 1.34 -5.03
N ALA A 487 -20.21 0.21 -4.34
CA ALA A 487 -19.15 -0.59 -3.73
C ALA A 487 -18.09 -1.08 -4.74
N LEU A 488 -16.83 -1.13 -4.30
CA LEU A 488 -15.70 -1.74 -5.03
C LEU A 488 -15.15 -2.96 -4.29
N ILE A 489 -14.67 -3.95 -5.06
CA ILE A 489 -13.89 -5.06 -4.51
C ILE A 489 -12.44 -4.63 -4.39
N TYR A 490 -11.84 -4.93 -3.24
CA TYR A 490 -10.46 -4.57 -2.95
C TYR A 490 -9.79 -5.64 -2.10
N PHE A 491 -8.47 -5.73 -2.24
CA PHE A 491 -7.66 -6.69 -1.52
C PHE A 491 -6.46 -6.01 -0.88
N ASP A 492 -6.07 -6.48 0.30
CA ASP A 492 -4.81 -6.09 0.90
C ASP A 492 -3.66 -6.56 0.00
N ILE A 493 -2.71 -5.67 -0.26
CA ILE A 493 -1.47 -5.99 -0.97
C ILE A 493 -0.29 -5.58 -0.12
N TYR A 494 0.72 -6.43 -0.11
CA TYR A 494 2.02 -6.17 0.50
C TYR A 494 3.03 -6.06 -0.63
N ARG A 495 3.80 -4.96 -0.63
CA ARG A 495 4.91 -4.77 -1.55
C ARG A 495 6.16 -4.42 -0.76
N THR A 496 7.27 -4.98 -1.19
CA THR A 496 8.59 -4.56 -0.73
C THR A 496 9.13 -3.59 -1.76
N ILE A 497 9.30 -2.33 -1.37
CA ILE A 497 9.86 -1.28 -2.23
C ILE A 497 11.34 -1.18 -1.90
N ASP A 498 12.20 -1.33 -2.91
CA ASP A 498 13.64 -1.16 -2.72
C ASP A 498 13.98 0.33 -2.63
N MET A 499 14.66 0.70 -1.56
CA MET A 499 15.13 2.06 -1.33
C MET A 499 16.61 2.20 -1.63
N GLY A 500 17.30 1.14 -2.06
CA GLY A 500 18.71 1.21 -2.39
C GLY A 500 19.61 1.32 -1.17
N ASN A 501 20.86 1.72 -1.37
CA ASN A 501 21.86 1.82 -0.31
C ASN A 501 21.66 3.07 0.53
N ILE A 502 22.07 2.98 1.79
CA ILE A 502 22.12 4.12 2.70
C ILE A 502 23.25 5.06 2.26
N ASP A 503 22.88 6.29 1.91
CA ASP A 503 23.84 7.38 1.65
C ASP A 503 24.18 8.08 2.97
N LYS A 504 23.14 8.46 3.73
CA LYS A 504 23.29 9.25 4.97
C LYS A 504 22.18 8.96 5.97
N ILE A 505 22.51 9.04 7.25
CA ILE A 505 21.53 9.06 8.35
C ILE A 505 21.56 10.43 9.03
N ILE A 506 20.39 11.00 9.28
CA ILE A 506 20.20 12.30 9.93
C ILE A 506 19.34 12.07 11.18
N LEU A 507 19.83 12.51 12.33
CA LEU A 507 19.02 12.58 13.55
C LEU A 507 18.26 13.90 13.50
N HIS A 508 16.94 13.85 13.51
CA HIS A 508 16.08 15.02 13.47
C HIS A 508 15.50 15.27 14.86
N ASN A 509 15.83 16.42 15.45
CA ASN A 509 15.21 16.92 16.66
C ASN A 509 14.49 18.25 16.33
N PRO A 510 13.17 18.37 16.52
CA PRO A 510 12.39 19.56 16.19
C PRO A 510 12.76 20.79 17.04
N ASN A 511 13.45 20.60 18.17
CA ASN A 511 13.87 21.68 19.08
C ASN A 511 15.21 22.33 18.67
N GLN A 512 15.86 21.84 17.61
CA GLN A 512 16.93 22.57 16.94
C GLN A 512 16.29 23.43 15.85
N GLU A 513 16.23 24.74 16.05
CA GLU A 513 15.77 25.69 15.03
C GLU A 513 16.50 25.41 13.71
N ILE A 514 15.73 25.15 12.64
CA ILE A 514 16.23 25.33 11.29
C ILE A 514 16.19 26.83 11.05
N ASP A 515 17.27 27.52 11.39
CA ASP A 515 17.45 28.87 10.91
C ASP A 515 17.49 28.83 9.37
N ASN A 516 16.71 29.73 8.78
CA ASN A 516 16.52 29.97 7.34
C ASN A 516 15.53 29.07 6.60
N VAL A 517 14.24 29.30 6.86
CA VAL A 517 13.28 29.34 5.74
C VAL A 517 13.58 30.60 4.94
N LEU A 518 14.44 30.49 3.93
CA LEU A 518 14.35 31.36 2.75
C LEU A 518 12.96 31.13 2.17
N SER A 519 12.05 31.98 2.61
CA SER A 519 10.73 32.14 2.04
C SER A 519 10.97 32.76 0.68
N ASP A 520 11.07 31.93 -0.36
CA ASP A 520 10.93 32.42 -1.73
C ASP A 520 9.49 32.95 -1.87
N PRO A 521 9.27 34.27 -1.99
CA PRO A 521 7.94 34.84 -2.01
C PRO A 521 7.17 34.52 -3.29
N ASN A 522 7.79 33.84 -4.27
CA ASN A 522 7.24 33.72 -5.62
C ASN A 522 6.50 32.42 -5.94
N LEU A 523 6.16 31.58 -4.95
CA LEU A 523 5.35 30.36 -5.18
C LEU A 523 3.90 30.42 -4.69
N VAL A 524 3.43 31.58 -4.21
CA VAL A 524 2.02 31.83 -3.87
C VAL A 524 1.33 32.65 -4.98
N SER A 525 1.38 32.19 -6.25
CA SER A 525 0.56 32.80 -7.31
C SER A 525 0.33 31.96 -8.59
N GLN A 526 0.48 30.63 -8.58
CA GLN A 526 0.22 29.82 -9.80
C GLN A 526 -0.78 28.67 -9.66
N ASN A 527 -1.76 28.78 -8.74
CA ASN A 527 -2.92 27.87 -8.72
C ASN A 527 -4.29 28.60 -8.77
N ALA A 528 -4.32 29.88 -9.16
CA ALA A 528 -5.57 30.65 -9.29
C ALA A 528 -5.92 31.14 -10.71
N GLU A 529 -5.00 31.10 -11.68
CA GLU A 529 -5.27 31.60 -13.05
C GLU A 529 -4.90 30.58 -14.13
N THR A 530 -5.68 29.50 -14.24
CA THR A 530 -5.72 28.70 -15.49
C THR A 530 -7.08 28.03 -15.73
N LYS A 531 -8.17 28.70 -15.31
CA LYS A 531 -9.55 28.32 -15.66
C LYS A 531 -10.44 29.46 -16.17
N SER A 532 -9.87 30.61 -16.50
CA SER A 532 -10.60 31.71 -17.15
C SER A 532 -9.79 32.25 -18.32
N LYS A 533 -9.87 31.57 -19.47
CA LYS A 533 -9.64 32.08 -20.85
C LYS A 533 -9.60 30.90 -21.84
N MET A 534 -10.75 30.27 -22.04
CA MET A 534 -11.11 29.56 -23.28
C MET A 534 -12.64 29.62 -23.44
N HIS A 535 -13.15 30.84 -23.59
CA HIS A 535 -14.43 31.15 -24.22
C HIS A 535 -14.31 32.56 -24.77
N ASN A 536 -13.81 32.64 -26.00
CA ASN A 536 -14.09 33.65 -27.03
C ASN A 536 -12.99 33.56 -28.09
N GLN A 537 -13.18 32.65 -29.04
CA GLN A 537 -12.95 32.82 -30.47
C GLN A 537 -13.67 31.72 -31.22
#